data_AF-A0A535VKC0-F1
#
_entry.id   AF-A0A535VKC0-F1
#
_cell.length_a   1.000
_cell.length_b   1.000
_cell.length_c   1.000
_cell.angle_alpha   90.00
_cell.angle_beta   90.00
_cell.angle_gamma   90.00
#
_symmetry.space_group_name_H-M   'P 1'
#
loop_
_entity.id
_entity.type
_entity.pdbx_description
1 polymer ?
#
loop_
_entity_poly.entity_id
_entity_poly.type
_entity_poly.pdbx_seq_one_letter_code
_entity_poly.pdbx_strand_id
1 'polypeptide(L)' 'MRTRLIGRLLALLGLYALFLAAIGNRFAGKGADGYTTGLIELLVVTVVFLGISAFVATRRPREPLE' A
#
# COMPACT_ATOMS: atom_id res chain seq x y z
N MET A 1 23.13 0.53 0.35
CA MET A 1 21.88 1.34 0.29
C MET A 1 20.68 0.59 -0.32
N ARG A 2 20.83 -0.17 -1.42
CA ARG A 2 19.72 -0.90 -2.07
C ARG A 2 18.97 -1.89 -1.14
N THR A 3 19.68 -2.59 -0.26
CA THR A 3 19.08 -3.55 0.70
C THR A 3 18.11 -2.90 1.68
N ARG A 4 18.37 -1.67 2.13
CA ARG A 4 17.46 -0.90 3.00
C ARG A 4 16.20 -0.45 2.24
N LEU A 5 16.33 -0.10 0.96
CA LEU A 5 15.19 0.25 0.11
C LEU A 5 14.30 -0.97 -0.13
N ILE A 6 14.90 -2.11 -0.47
CA ILE A 6 14.19 -3.39 -0.66
C ILE A 6 13.44 -3.77 0.61
N GLY A 7 14.07 -3.69 1.79
CA GLY A 7 13.42 -3.96 3.07
C GLY A 7 12.21 -3.05 3.34
N ARG A 8 12.30 -1.75 3.00
CA ARG A 8 11.18 -0.81 3.13
C ARG A 8 10.04 -1.13 2.17
N LEU A 9 10.34 -1.48 0.92
CA LEU A 9 9.33 -1.86 -0.07
C LEU A 9 8.63 -3.17 0.30
N LEU A 10 9.37 -4.15 0.84
CA LEU A 10 8.79 -5.40 1.35
C LEU A 10 7.89 -5.16 2.58
N ALA A 11 8.30 -4.29 3.50
CA ALA A 11 7.45 -3.90 4.63
C ALA A 11 6.16 -3.20 4.19
N LEU A 12 6.26 -2.31 3.19
CA LEU A 12 5.10 -1.68 2.57
C LEU A 12 4.20 -2.73 1.90
N LEU A 13 4.76 -3.66 1.14
CA LEU A 13 4.00 -4.73 0.51
C LEU A 13 3.25 -5.60 1.54
N GLY A 14 3.90 -5.96 2.64
CA GLY A 14 3.26 -6.71 3.73
C GLY A 14 2.12 -5.93 4.38
N LEU A 15 2.31 -4.62 4.61
CA LEU A 15 1.25 -3.76 5.13
C LEU A 15 0.07 -3.65 4.15
N TYR A 16 0.34 -3.51 2.85
CA TYR A 16 -0.69 -3.49 1.82
C TYR A 16 -1.51 -4.79 1.80
N ALA A 17 -0.85 -5.95 1.91
CA ALA A 17 -1.52 -7.24 1.97
C ALA A 17 -2.47 -7.38 3.19
N LEU A 18 -2.09 -6.83 4.34
CA LEU A 18 -2.95 -6.80 5.53
C LEU A 18 -4.20 -5.94 5.31
N PHE A 19 -4.06 -4.76 4.72
CA PHE A 19 -5.21 -3.91 4.37
C PHE A 19 -6.11 -4.58 3.34
N LEU A 20 -5.52 -5.23 2.35
CA LEU A 20 -6.26 -5.97 1.32
C LEU A 20 -7.09 -7.10 1.94
N ALA A 21 -6.52 -7.86 2.86
CA ALA A 21 -7.23 -8.92 3.58
C ALA A 21 -8.35 -8.37 4.48
N ALA A 22 -8.11 -7.25 5.17
CA ALA A 22 -9.11 -6.60 6.02
C ALA A 22 -10.30 -6.07 5.21
N ILE A 23 -10.03 -5.42 4.08
CA ILE A 23 -11.04 -4.98 3.10
C ILE A 23 -11.81 -6.22 2.61
N GLY A 24 -11.12 -7.23 2.08
CA GLY A 24 -11.75 -8.47 1.59
C GLY A 24 -12.66 -9.15 2.61
N ASN A 25 -12.21 -9.26 3.87
CA ASN A 25 -13.01 -9.85 4.96
C ASN A 25 -14.25 -9.02 5.32
N ARG A 26 -14.18 -7.69 5.22
CA ARG A 26 -15.33 -6.80 5.45
C ARG A 26 -16.39 -6.90 4.35
N PHE A 27 -15.99 -7.31 3.14
CA PHE A 27 -16.87 -7.51 1.99
C PHE A 27 -17.38 -8.94 1.85
N ALA A 28 -16.71 -9.92 2.45
CA ALA A 28 -17.20 -11.30 2.54
C ALA A 28 -18.55 -11.32 3.29
N GLY A 29 -19.65 -11.40 2.54
CA GLY A 29 -21.02 -11.47 3.07
C GLY A 29 -21.87 -10.20 2.94
N LYS A 30 -21.33 -9.11 2.36
CA LYS A 30 -22.16 -7.94 2.00
C LYS A 30 -22.59 -8.05 0.53
N GLY A 31 -23.89 -7.95 0.26
CA GLY A 31 -24.48 -8.02 -1.08
C GLY A 31 -24.03 -6.89 -2.03
N ALA A 32 -24.73 -6.72 -3.15
CA ALA A 32 -24.33 -5.84 -4.26
C ALA A 32 -23.96 -4.39 -3.87
N ASP A 33 -24.63 -3.81 -2.86
CA ASP A 33 -24.33 -2.45 -2.38
C ASP A 33 -22.99 -2.36 -1.63
N GLY A 34 -22.57 -3.44 -0.95
CA GLY A 34 -21.25 -3.51 -0.31
C GLY A 34 -20.12 -3.62 -1.34
N TYR A 35 -20.39 -4.23 -2.49
CA TYR A 35 -19.38 -4.49 -3.51
C TYR A 35 -18.79 -3.20 -4.11
N THR A 36 -19.63 -2.23 -4.49
CA THR A 36 -19.17 -0.95 -5.08
C THR A 36 -18.37 -0.13 -4.07
N THR A 37 -18.82 -0.03 -2.82
CA THR A 37 -18.06 0.64 -1.76
C THR A 37 -16.72 -0.03 -1.52
N GLY A 38 -16.65 -1.36 -1.56
CA GLY A 38 -15.40 -2.09 -1.39
C GLY A 38 -14.40 -1.93 -2.51
N LEU A 39 -14.88 -1.85 -3.75
CA LEU A 39 -14.01 -1.52 -4.88
C LEU A 39 -13.43 -0.11 -4.77
N ILE A 40 -14.21 0.86 -4.30
CA ILE A 40 -13.73 2.23 -4.07
C ILE A 40 -12.69 2.26 -2.94
N GLU A 41 -12.95 1.61 -1.80
CA GLU A 41 -12.00 1.51 -0.69
C GLU A 41 -10.69 0.85 -1.14
N LEU A 42 -10.78 -0.24 -1.90
CA LEU A 42 -9.64 -0.95 -2.46
C LEU A 42 -8.82 -0.06 -3.41
N LEU A 43 -9.50 0.64 -4.33
CA LEU A 43 -8.85 1.55 -5.28
C LEU A 43 -8.08 2.66 -4.55
N VAL A 44 -8.70 3.29 -3.55
CA VAL A 44 -8.09 4.36 -2.76
C VAL A 44 -6.85 3.86 -2.03
N VAL A 45 -6.95 2.72 -1.33
CA VAL A 45 -5.80 2.15 -0.60
C VAL A 45 -4.66 1.79 -1.56
N THR A 46 -4.98 1.23 -2.72
CA THR A 46 -3.99 0.90 -3.75
C THR A 46 -3.25 2.14 -4.24
N VAL A 47 -3.98 3.20 -4.60
CA VAL A 47 -3.38 4.45 -5.10
C VAL A 47 -2.49 5.09 -4.04
N VAL A 48 -2.92 5.14 -2.78
CA VAL A 48 -2.12 5.66 -1.67
C VAL A 48 -0.83 4.86 -1.50
N PHE A 49 -0.92 3.53 -1.56
CA PHE A 49 0.25 2.66 -1.43
C PHE A 49 1.25 2.82 -2.57
N LEU A 50 0.76 2.97 -3.81
CA LEU A 50 1.59 3.26 -4.96
C LEU A 50 2.28 4.62 -4.82
N GLY A 51 1.57 5.64 -4.35
CA GLY A 51 2.13 6.96 -4.06
C GLY A 51 3.26 6.92 -3.03
N ILE A 52 3.04 6.22 -1.90
CA ILE A 52 4.06 6.04 -0.85
C ILE A 52 5.25 5.25 -1.38
N SER A 53 5.00 4.17 -2.12
CA SER A 53 6.05 3.31 -2.68
C SER A 53 6.90 4.08 -3.69
N ALA A 54 6.27 4.83 -4.59
CA ALA A 54 6.94 5.69 -5.56
C ALA A 54 7.75 6.78 -4.85
N PHE A 55 7.20 7.40 -3.82
CA PHE A 55 7.90 8.39 -3.00
C PHE A 55 9.13 7.79 -2.29
N VAL A 56 9.00 6.61 -1.70
CA VAL A 56 10.11 5.90 -1.06
C VAL A 56 11.18 5.50 -2.07
N ALA A 57 10.78 5.10 -3.29
CA ALA A 57 11.70 4.74 -4.37
C ALA A 57 12.41 5.96 -4.98
N THR A 58 11.73 7.11 -5.09
CA THR A 58 12.24 8.33 -5.75
C THR A 58 13.01 9.24 -4.81
N ARG A 59 12.74 9.21 -3.49
CA ARG A 59 13.57 9.92 -2.51
C ARG A 59 14.94 9.27 -2.42
N ARG A 60 15.89 9.78 -3.22
CA ARG A 60 17.31 9.48 -3.05
C ARG A 60 17.73 9.77 -1.61
N PRO A 61 18.58 8.93 -1.00
CA PRO A 61 19.17 9.24 0.28
C PRO A 61 19.86 10.59 0.14
N ARG A 62 19.42 11.58 0.92
CA ARG A 62 20.13 12.85 1.06
C ARG A 62 21.58 12.48 1.40
N GLU A 63 22.51 12.81 0.51
CA GLU A 63 23.92 12.76 0.84
C GLU A 63 24.10 13.49 2.18
N PRO A 64 24.82 12.91 3.15
CA PRO A 64 25.15 13.65 4.35
C PRO A 64 25.87 14.92 3.89
N LEU A 65 25.30 16.08 4.24
CA LEU A 65 26.02 17.34 4.16
C LEU A 65 27.28 17.14 5.00
N GLU A 66 28.43 17.26 4.34
CA GLU A 66 29.78 17.08 4.86
C GLU A 66 30.00 17.75 6.23
#